data_AF-B6EBJ3-F1
#
_entry.id   AF-B6EBJ3-F1
#
_cell.length_a   1.000
_cell.length_b   1.000
_cell.length_c   1.000
_cell.angle_alpha   90.00
_cell.angle_beta   90.00
_cell.angle_gamma   90.00
#
_symmetry.space_group_name_H-M   'P 1'
#
loop_
_entity.id
_entity.type
_entity.pdbx_description
1 polymer ?
#
loop_
_entity_poly.entity_id
_entity_poly.type
_entity_poly.pdbx_seq_one_letter_code
_entity_poly.pdbx_strand_id
1 'polypeptide(L)'
;DHGITCPPPVSVEHADIRVKSYSLYSEERYICNSGFKRKAGTSSLTECVLNKATNIAHWTTPSLKCIMFSQVLWPFQRNSYVTLLRSSLLWEREGWPG
;
A
#
# COMPACT_ATOMS: atom_id res chain seq x y z
N ASP A 1 -9.81 -15.10 -28.11
CA ASP A 1 -8.72 -14.50 -27.33
C ASP A 1 -8.71 -14.97 -25.90
N HIS A 2 -7.72 -15.76 -25.52
CA HIS A 2 -7.43 -16.01 -24.11
C HIS A 2 -6.52 -14.86 -23.67
N GLY A 3 -7.10 -13.86 -23.02
CA GLY A 3 -6.36 -12.69 -22.53
C GLY A 3 -5.26 -13.12 -21.57
N ILE A 4 -4.09 -12.49 -21.68
CA ILE A 4 -2.99 -12.70 -20.73
C ILE A 4 -3.49 -12.21 -19.35
N THR A 5 -3.46 -13.11 -18.36
CA THR A 5 -3.92 -12.85 -17.00
C THR A 5 -2.80 -13.08 -16.00
N CYS A 6 -2.81 -12.32 -14.91
CA CYS A 6 -1.88 -12.55 -13.82
C CYS A 6 -2.31 -13.74 -12.94
N PRO A 7 -1.34 -14.46 -12.35
CA PRO A 7 -1.64 -15.47 -11.33
C PRO A 7 -2.21 -14.81 -10.06
N PRO A 8 -2.61 -15.58 -9.04
CA PRO A 8 -2.94 -15.03 -7.72
C PRO A 8 -1.78 -14.16 -7.18
N PRO A 9 -2.08 -12.98 -6.60
CA PRO A 9 -1.06 -12.09 -6.04
C PRO A 9 -0.35 -12.72 -4.85
N VAL A 10 0.89 -12.30 -4.61
CA VAL A 10 1.70 -12.76 -3.47
C VAL A 10 1.14 -12.23 -2.15
N SER A 11 1.22 -13.02 -1.08
CA SER A 11 0.80 -12.54 0.23
C SER A 11 1.80 -11.51 0.77
N VAL A 12 1.28 -10.44 1.37
CA VAL A 12 2.08 -9.41 2.05
C VAL A 12 1.81 -9.49 3.54
N GLU A 13 2.86 -9.38 4.35
CA GLU A 13 2.75 -9.50 5.81
C GLU A 13 1.78 -8.47 6.39
N HIS A 14 0.83 -8.95 7.19
CA HIS A 14 -0.24 -8.15 7.81
C HIS A 14 -1.06 -7.35 6.79
N ALA A 15 -1.20 -7.84 5.56
CA ALA A 15 -2.05 -7.24 4.55
C ALA A 15 -2.80 -8.28 3.72
N ASP A 16 -4.00 -7.92 3.32
CA ASP A 16 -4.84 -8.67 2.40
C ASP A 16 -5.04 -7.88 1.09
N ILE A 17 -5.37 -8.58 0.01
CA ILE A 17 -5.68 -7.99 -1.28
C ILE A 17 -7.01 -8.53 -1.80
N ARG A 18 -7.82 -7.64 -2.36
CA ARG A 18 -9.06 -7.99 -3.07
C ARG A 18 -8.91 -7.60 -4.53
N VAL A 19 -8.44 -8.55 -5.34
CA VAL A 19 -8.27 -8.35 -6.79
C VAL A 19 -9.64 -8.16 -7.43
N LYS A 20 -9.81 -7.04 -8.15
CA LYS A 20 -11.00 -6.77 -8.95
C LYS A 20 -10.86 -7.34 -10.35
N SER A 21 -9.66 -7.29 -10.92
CA SER A 21 -9.37 -7.78 -12.27
C SER A 21 -7.96 -8.35 -12.36
N TYR A 22 -7.86 -9.53 -12.99
CA TYR A 22 -6.59 -10.20 -13.27
C TYR A 22 -6.03 -9.84 -14.67
N SER A 23 -6.68 -8.89 -15.36
CA SER A 23 -6.25 -8.45 -16.69
C SER A 23 -4.89 -7.77 -16.64
N LEU A 24 -4.19 -7.80 -17.78
CA LEU A 24 -2.94 -7.09 -17.95
C LEU A 24 -3.12 -5.58 -17.72
N TYR A 25 -2.18 -4.96 -17.02
CA TYR A 25 -2.19 -3.57 -16.55
C TYR A 25 -3.31 -3.23 -15.57
N SER A 26 -3.94 -4.25 -14.97
CA SER A 26 -4.84 -4.01 -13.84
C SER A 26 -4.06 -3.54 -12.62
N GLU A 27 -4.53 -2.45 -12.02
CA GLU A 27 -4.00 -1.88 -10.79
C GLU A 27 -4.85 -2.34 -9.60
N GLU A 28 -4.19 -2.97 -8.62
CA GLU A 28 -4.82 -3.46 -7.40
C GLU A 28 -4.10 -2.94 -6.17
N ARG A 29 -4.79 -2.93 -5.03
CA ARG A 29 -4.23 -2.37 -3.78
C ARG A 29 -4.39 -3.34 -2.62
N TYR A 30 -3.30 -3.56 -1.92
CA TYR A 30 -3.30 -4.24 -0.64
C TYR A 30 -3.87 -3.33 0.46
N ILE A 31 -4.51 -3.96 1.43
CA ILE A 31 -5.14 -3.35 2.59
C ILE A 31 -4.51 -3.99 3.82
N CYS A 32 -3.94 -3.17 4.71
CA CYS A 32 -3.40 -3.70 5.97
C CYS A 32 -4.53 -4.29 6.84
N ASN A 33 -4.22 -5.38 7.53
CA ASN A 33 -5.14 -6.05 8.43
C ASN A 33 -5.49 -5.14 9.62
N SER A 34 -6.58 -5.46 10.30
CA SER A 34 -7.01 -4.72 11.50
C SER A 34 -5.89 -4.64 12.54
N GLY A 35 -5.66 -3.46 13.11
CA GLY A 35 -4.55 -3.18 14.04
C GLY A 35 -3.24 -2.74 13.38
N PHE A 36 -3.13 -2.83 12.06
CA PHE A 36 -1.97 -2.38 11.29
C PHE A 36 -2.31 -1.19 10.40
N LYS A 37 -1.31 -0.35 10.12
CA LYS A 37 -1.40 0.77 9.19
C LYS A 37 -0.23 0.73 8.23
N ARG A 38 -0.44 1.25 7.03
CA ARG A 38 0.61 1.43 6.04
C ARG A 38 1.67 2.39 6.57
N LYS A 39 2.94 1.99 6.52
CA LYS A 39 4.08 2.85 6.83
C LYS A 39 4.15 3.99 5.81
N ALA A 40 4.29 5.23 6.29
CA ALA A 40 4.51 6.38 5.43
C ALA A 40 5.72 6.18 4.48
N GLY A 41 5.62 6.65 3.24
CA GLY A 41 6.63 6.43 2.21
C GLY A 41 6.62 5.04 1.54
N THR A 42 5.68 4.15 1.89
CA THR A 42 5.49 2.86 1.19
C THR A 42 4.25 2.85 0.30
N SER A 43 4.20 2.02 -0.74
CA SER A 43 3.05 1.89 -1.65
C SER A 43 2.34 0.55 -1.49
N SER A 44 1.02 0.58 -1.41
CA SER A 44 0.15 -0.62 -1.46
C SER A 44 -0.27 -1.03 -2.86
N LEU A 45 0.16 -0.28 -3.88
CA LEU A 45 -0.17 -0.55 -5.28
C LEU A 45 0.60 -1.78 -5.77
N THR A 46 -0.10 -2.66 -6.46
CA THR A 46 0.46 -3.71 -7.29
C THR A 46 -0.21 -3.67 -8.65
N GLU A 47 0.54 -3.96 -9.69
CA GLU A 47 0.10 -3.89 -11.08
C GLU A 47 0.41 -5.22 -11.76
N CYS A 48 -0.53 -5.70 -12.57
CA CYS A 48 -0.31 -6.87 -13.41
C CYS A 48 0.51 -6.47 -14.64
N VAL A 49 1.79 -6.85 -14.69
CA VAL A 49 2.70 -6.50 -15.78
C VAL A 49 3.14 -7.72 -16.58
N LEU A 50 3.36 -7.53 -17.88
CA LEU A 50 3.82 -8.59 -18.77
C LEU A 50 5.34 -8.59 -18.80
N ASN A 51 5.95 -9.70 -18.39
CA ASN A 51 7.34 -9.93 -18.67
C ASN A 51 7.50 -10.23 -20.17
N LYS A 52 8.01 -9.27 -20.95
CA LYS A 52 8.22 -9.41 -22.39
C LYS A 52 9.22 -10.49 -22.77
N ALA A 53 10.13 -10.87 -21.86
CA ALA A 53 11.13 -11.91 -22.14
C ALA A 53 10.53 -13.32 -22.04
N THR A 54 9.59 -13.54 -21.11
CA THR A 54 8.98 -14.86 -20.88
C THR A 54 7.54 -14.96 -21.38
N ASN A 55 6.94 -13.84 -21.82
CA ASN A 55 5.50 -13.70 -22.11
C ASN A 55 4.59 -14.10 -20.95
N ILE A 56 5.07 -14.00 -19.70
CA ILE A 56 4.29 -14.32 -18.49
C ILE A 56 3.90 -13.02 -17.78
N ALA A 57 2.61 -12.86 -17.50
CA ALA A 57 2.12 -11.78 -16.65
C ALA A 57 2.31 -12.11 -15.18
N HIS A 58 2.72 -11.12 -14.40
CA HIS A 58 2.94 -11.24 -12.97
C HIS A 58 2.62 -9.91 -12.27
N TRP A 59 2.28 -10.01 -10.99
CA TRP A 59 2.08 -8.84 -10.15
C TRP A 59 3.42 -8.20 -9.78
N THR A 60 3.49 -6.87 -9.82
CA THR A 60 4.64 -6.13 -9.30
C THR A 60 4.71 -6.26 -7.78
N THR A 61 5.92 -6.39 -7.25
CA THR A 61 6.14 -6.47 -5.80
C THR A 61 5.87 -5.11 -5.15
N PRO A 62 4.87 -4.99 -4.27
CA PRO A 62 4.58 -3.73 -3.60
C PRO A 62 5.67 -3.40 -2.58
N SER A 63 5.95 -2.11 -2.37
CA SER A 63 6.84 -1.66 -1.28
C SER A 63 6.15 -1.58 0.08
N LEU A 64 4.89 -2.03 0.16
CA LEU A 64 4.01 -1.97 1.31
C LEU A 64 4.66 -2.57 2.56
N LYS A 65 4.64 -1.80 3.65
CA LYS A 65 4.91 -2.32 4.99
C LYS A 65 3.76 -1.95 5.90
N CYS A 66 3.10 -2.95 6.45
CA CYS A 66 2.05 -2.77 7.44
C CYS A 66 2.69 -2.85 8.84
N ILE A 67 2.61 -1.74 9.57
CA ILE A 67 3.17 -1.60 10.92
C ILE A 67 2.03 -1.45 11.93
N MET A 68 2.20 -2.04 13.11
CA MET A 68 1.20 -1.97 14.18
C MET A 68 0.92 -0.50 14.56
N PHE A 69 -0.33 -0.13 14.78
CA PHE A 69 -0.72 1.25 15.12
C PHE A 69 0.08 1.83 16.30
N SER A 70 0.43 1.00 17.29
CA SER A 70 1.31 1.36 18.40
C SER A 70 2.65 1.96 17.91
N GLN A 71 3.25 1.39 16.85
CA GLN A 71 4.51 1.87 16.26
C GLN A 71 4.33 3.14 15.39
N VAL A 72 3.12 3.41 14.91
CA VAL A 72 2.80 4.63 14.15
C VAL A 72 2.75 5.86 15.06
N LEU A 73 2.40 5.66 16.34
CA LEU A 73 2.38 6.71 17.35
C LEU A 73 3.76 7.02 17.94
N TRP A 74 4.76 6.15 17.78
CA TRP A 74 6.08 6.34 18.40
C TRP A 74 6.99 7.42 17.81
N PRO A 75 6.90 7.85 16.52
CA PRO A 75 7.51 9.10 16.09
C PRO A 75 6.69 10.34 16.48
N PHE A 76 5.41 10.19 16.88
CA PHE A 76 4.54 11.32 17.26
C PHE A 76 4.44 11.54 18.78
N GLN A 77 4.69 10.53 19.60
CA GLN A 77 4.59 10.61 21.08
C GLN A 77 5.90 10.99 21.77
N ARG A 78 7.03 11.02 21.06
CA ARG A 78 8.34 11.30 21.67
C ARG A 78 8.71 12.78 21.65
N ASN A 79 7.76 13.67 21.96
CA ASN A 79 8.11 15.00 22.48
C ASN A 79 6.91 15.70 23.15
N SER A 80 6.81 15.61 24.48
CA SER A 80 5.86 16.44 25.25
C SER A 80 6.24 17.94 25.27
N TYR A 81 7.29 18.36 24.56
CA TYR A 81 7.81 19.72 24.59
C TYR A 81 7.92 20.43 23.23
N VAL A 82 7.53 19.80 22.11
CA VAL A 82 7.66 20.43 20.78
C VAL A 82 6.29 20.82 20.23
N THR A 83 5.97 22.07 20.54
CA THR A 83 5.46 23.07 19.59
C THR A 83 3.95 23.32 19.58
N LEU A 84 3.55 24.16 20.54
CA LEU A 84 2.56 25.22 20.33
C LEU A 84 3.06 26.22 19.27
N LEU A 85 3.10 25.82 18.00
CA LEU A 85 3.01 26.70 16.82
C LEU A 85 2.21 25.91 15.80
N ARG A 86 0.88 26.00 15.84
CA ARG A 86 0.11 26.66 14.78
C ARG A 86 0.85 26.69 13.44
N SER A 87 0.36 25.88 12.51
CA SER A 87 0.10 26.36 11.14
C SER A 87 -0.95 25.44 10.53
N SER A 88 -2.11 26.01 10.29
CA SER A 88 -3.35 25.43 9.80
C SER A 88 -3.28 24.97 8.34
N LEU A 89 -2.12 24.47 7.88
CA LEU A 89 -1.76 24.31 6.46
C LEU A 89 -1.03 23.00 6.10
N LEU A 90 -1.01 21.99 6.97
CA LEU A 90 -0.50 20.63 6.65
C LEU A 90 -1.55 19.54 6.82
N TRP A 91 -2.84 19.90 6.81
CA TRP A 91 -3.94 18.95 6.88
C TRP A 91 -4.46 18.51 5.50
N GLU A 92 -4.02 19.15 4.41
CA GLU A 92 -4.58 18.95 3.05
C GLU A 92 -3.76 18.09 2.09
N ARG A 93 -2.61 17.52 2.50
CA ARG A 93 -1.75 16.78 1.54
C ARG A 93 -1.83 15.26 1.65
N GLU A 94 -2.33 14.72 2.73
CA GLU A 94 -2.49 13.27 2.89
C GLU A 94 -3.99 12.96 2.74
N GLY A 95 -4.44 12.77 1.51
CA GLY A 95 -5.80 12.34 1.20
C GLY A 95 -6.11 11.02 1.91
N TRP A 96 -6.70 11.11 3.08
CA TRP A 96 -7.43 10.02 3.71
C TRP A 96 -8.78 9.92 2.99
N PRO A 97 -9.11 8.81 2.31
CA PRO A 97 -10.49 8.58 1.91
C PRO A 97 -11.30 8.31 3.18
N GLY A 98 -12.41 9.04 3.32
CA GLY A 98 -13.31 9.04 4.47
C GLY A 98 -14.16 7.79 4.64
#